data_AF-A0A2H6KJ68-F1
#
_entry.id   AF-A0A2H6KJ68-F1
#
_cell.length_a   1.000
_cell.length_b   1.000
_cell.length_c   1.000
_cell.angle_alpha   90.00
_cell.angle_beta   90.00
_cell.angle_gamma   90.00
#
_symmetry.space_group_name_H-M   'P 1'
#
loop_
_entity.id
_entity.type
_entity.pdbx_description
1 polymer ?
#
loop_
_entity_poly.entity_id
_entity_poly.type
_entity_poly.pdbx_seq_one_letter_code
_entity_poly.pdbx_strand_id
1 'polypeptide(L)'
;MYSTLKGHLRTLFPKPLKDDPRDYKDIPAKDLKLEAYPKTITYDDLSDELLQSVCIYAQDALIGILGHGHSGGIYACDFFTNAHKLSYPTSVGSCFDMLLDIVFKVQHQLHFVYKQCCDTTALSGWRDCVYGNGVGGSGWQCNRLQCPNQKADQSATQKHNQTCTQKCDQTVSCGLKSPLQSFLEDGLQRFLPHHMTKVGCGVKCSVGSHRGQPCKTPMGFSDISVTASHVKKGAHLAGVLDNFCGPTSHLSRLCRKLNCLLRRAPQTLGDMLAFYHMFLYEWNGQGRMHRQDAFLQAVNDAMFGEQYGKMDVVSIQSSRTHTEKHSKGDLFSLVDCHTSPTVNTPVGSCGPYLESISNDIRRTFSEKRAGSYLSWIVYITETFYDLLKKLYDECNKCCGTDKSKCRVAKCAVNCKVGKESSTSDHDDSCNAIVNCSYTTPTLFTYGFVHGDALILAGKRSKRTCRDFCTALGKVISDKISDESPLAKLIYEIIPEYIWAIRTPFSYLLLALWSLSLLYLLHITVVRLDVLRIRSHLRSPSSHRIAAHSLLAVAKVGKIGNVKYFSP
;
A
#
# COMPACT_ATOMS: atom_id res chain seq x y z
N MET A 1 23.14 17.49 14.57
CA MET A 1 21.96 16.69 14.15
C MET A 1 22.36 15.50 13.29
N TYR A 2 23.01 15.68 12.14
CA TYR A 2 23.35 14.59 11.21
C TYR A 2 24.18 13.46 11.85
N SER A 3 25.23 13.79 12.63
CA SER A 3 26.00 12.79 13.39
C SER A 3 25.16 12.01 14.40
N THR A 4 24.24 12.69 15.08
CA THR A 4 23.32 12.07 16.04
C THR A 4 22.30 11.17 15.36
N LEU A 5 21.81 11.55 14.17
CA LEU A 5 20.98 10.73 13.32
C LEU A 5 21.71 9.46 12.87
N LYS A 6 22.98 9.57 12.44
CA LYS A 6 23.82 8.39 12.13
C LYS A 6 23.94 7.45 13.33
N GLY A 7 24.07 7.97 14.54
CA GLY A 7 24.04 7.19 15.77
C GLY A 7 22.71 6.44 15.95
N HIS A 8 21.58 7.11 15.73
CA HIS A 8 20.25 6.49 15.81
C HIS A 8 20.04 5.40 14.76
N LEU A 9 20.55 5.55 13.53
CA LEU A 9 20.44 4.51 12.50
C LEU A 9 21.11 3.19 12.89
N ARG A 10 22.14 3.22 13.74
CA ARG A 10 22.79 2.00 14.25
C ARG A 10 21.80 1.11 14.98
N THR A 11 20.85 1.70 15.72
CA THR A 11 19.88 0.97 16.54
C THR A 11 18.80 0.28 15.70
N LEU A 12 18.75 0.51 14.39
CA LEU A 12 17.83 -0.17 13.48
C LEU A 12 18.31 -1.58 13.10
N PHE A 13 19.60 -1.86 13.28
CA PHE A 13 20.21 -3.14 12.93
C PHE A 13 20.16 -4.11 14.12
N PRO A 14 20.04 -5.42 13.86
CA PRO A 14 20.23 -6.40 14.93
C PRO A 14 21.69 -6.34 15.43
N LYS A 15 21.89 -6.58 16.71
CA LYS A 15 23.25 -6.79 17.25
C LYS A 15 23.87 -8.06 16.65
N PRO A 16 25.22 -8.14 16.53
CA PRO A 16 25.90 -9.30 15.95
C PRO A 16 25.62 -10.61 16.70
N LEU A 17 25.55 -10.52 18.03
CA LEU A 17 25.16 -11.62 18.92
C LEU A 17 23.83 -11.28 19.61
N LYS A 18 23.02 -12.30 19.87
CA LYS A 18 21.66 -12.15 20.46
C LYS A 18 21.68 -11.39 21.79
N ASP A 19 22.74 -11.58 22.58
CA ASP A 19 22.93 -10.98 23.91
C ASP A 19 24.23 -10.15 23.99
N ASP A 20 24.60 -9.46 22.90
CA ASP A 20 25.78 -8.60 22.89
C ASP A 20 25.63 -7.45 23.90
N PRO A 21 26.50 -7.36 24.93
CA PRO A 21 26.38 -6.37 26.00
C PRO A 21 26.82 -4.97 25.56
N ARG A 22 27.52 -4.84 24.42
CA ARG A 22 28.05 -3.56 23.94
C ARG A 22 26.93 -2.59 23.58
N ASP A 23 27.15 -1.30 23.80
CA ASP A 23 26.28 -0.27 23.25
C ASP A 23 26.43 -0.22 21.72
N TYR A 24 25.40 0.23 21.01
CA TYR A 24 25.46 0.35 19.54
C TYR A 24 26.60 1.24 19.04
N LYS A 25 27.06 2.19 19.86
CA LYS A 25 28.21 3.06 19.54
C LYS A 25 29.54 2.29 19.48
N ASP A 26 29.66 1.21 20.25
CA ASP A 26 30.90 0.43 20.39
C ASP A 26 30.98 -0.75 19.42
N ILE A 27 29.85 -1.13 18.80
CA ILE A 27 29.81 -2.20 17.80
C ILE A 27 30.44 -1.67 16.50
N PRO A 28 31.40 -2.36 15.86
CA PRO A 28 31.93 -1.92 14.57
C PRO A 28 30.85 -1.83 13.47
N ALA A 29 30.92 -0.81 12.62
CA ALA A 29 29.91 -0.55 11.59
C ALA A 29 29.72 -1.73 10.60
N LYS A 30 30.81 -2.39 10.23
CA LYS A 30 30.84 -3.62 9.41
C LYS A 30 30.03 -4.79 9.97
N ASP A 31 29.83 -4.82 11.29
CA ASP A 31 29.11 -5.90 11.97
C ASP A 31 27.60 -5.59 12.06
N LEU A 32 27.19 -4.35 11.79
CA LEU A 32 25.79 -3.93 11.74
C LEU A 32 25.20 -4.21 10.36
N LYS A 33 24.64 -5.42 10.23
CA LYS A 33 24.02 -5.90 8.98
C LYS A 33 22.75 -6.72 9.21
N LEU A 34 21.88 -6.71 8.21
CA LEU A 34 20.69 -7.55 8.13
C LEU A 34 20.70 -8.31 6.80
N GLU A 35 20.87 -9.62 6.87
CA GLU A 35 20.78 -10.52 5.71
C GLU A 35 19.37 -10.44 5.10
N ALA A 36 19.32 -10.14 3.81
CA ALA A 36 18.09 -9.87 3.08
C ALA A 36 18.29 -10.11 1.58
N TYR A 37 17.19 -10.42 0.88
CA TYR A 37 17.12 -10.49 -0.58
C TYR A 37 16.49 -9.21 -1.15
N PRO A 38 16.98 -8.65 -2.28
CA PRO A 38 18.04 -9.14 -3.16
C PRO A 38 19.47 -8.86 -2.70
N LYS A 39 19.69 -7.96 -1.74
CA LYS A 39 21.02 -7.62 -1.22
C LYS A 39 20.96 -7.38 0.29
N THR A 40 21.95 -7.89 1.01
CA THR A 40 22.16 -7.63 2.44
C THR A 40 22.16 -6.13 2.73
N ILE A 41 21.50 -5.74 3.81
CA ILE A 41 21.45 -4.35 4.26
C ILE A 41 22.58 -4.14 5.24
N THR A 42 23.51 -3.23 4.95
CA THR A 42 24.62 -2.87 5.84
C THR A 42 24.46 -1.43 6.32
N TYR A 43 25.01 -1.13 7.48
CA TYR A 43 24.98 0.23 8.04
C TYR A 43 25.71 1.24 7.16
N ASP A 44 26.88 0.89 6.62
CA ASP A 44 27.70 1.80 5.80
C ASP A 44 26.98 2.20 4.51
N ASP A 45 26.35 1.24 3.81
CA ASP A 45 25.53 1.50 2.61
C ASP A 45 24.31 2.38 2.95
N LEU A 46 23.68 2.18 4.11
CA LEU A 46 22.54 3.02 4.52
C LEU A 46 22.95 4.45 4.89
N SER A 47 24.00 4.59 5.70
CA SER A 47 24.33 5.84 6.39
C SER A 47 25.32 6.73 5.64
N ASP A 48 26.28 6.14 4.92
CA ASP A 48 27.33 6.87 4.22
C ASP A 48 27.05 7.00 2.72
N GLU A 49 26.59 5.93 2.06
CA GLU A 49 26.25 5.98 0.63
C GLU A 49 24.85 6.58 0.41
N LEU A 50 23.80 5.89 0.85
CA LEU A 50 22.43 6.20 0.41
C LEU A 50 21.90 7.54 0.90
N LEU A 51 22.12 7.91 2.17
CA LEU A 51 21.64 9.19 2.68
C LEU A 51 22.30 10.38 1.98
N GLN A 52 23.60 10.30 1.72
CA GLN A 52 24.32 11.36 1.03
C GLN A 52 23.89 11.45 -0.45
N SER A 53 23.81 10.31 -1.15
CA SER A 53 23.35 10.27 -2.54
C SER A 53 21.93 10.82 -2.67
N VAL A 54 21.00 10.45 -1.78
CA VAL A 54 19.63 10.97 -1.81
C VAL A 54 19.59 12.50 -1.68
N CYS A 55 20.44 13.10 -0.83
CA CYS A 55 20.53 14.56 -0.73
C CYS A 55 21.03 15.20 -2.03
N ILE A 56 22.04 14.61 -2.68
CA ILE A 56 22.60 15.11 -3.95
C ILE A 56 21.55 15.02 -5.07
N TYR A 57 20.97 13.84 -5.28
CA TYR A 57 19.98 13.63 -6.33
C TYR A 57 18.65 14.37 -6.08
N ALA A 58 18.31 14.68 -4.82
CA ALA A 58 17.18 15.56 -4.52
C ALA A 58 17.40 16.97 -5.09
N GLN A 59 18.63 17.48 -5.04
CA GLN A 59 18.98 18.75 -5.68
C GLN A 59 18.84 18.64 -7.21
N ASP A 60 19.39 17.58 -7.81
CA ASP A 60 19.28 17.35 -9.26
C ASP A 60 17.81 17.28 -9.71
N ALA A 61 16.94 16.65 -8.90
CA ALA A 61 15.50 16.62 -9.16
C ALA A 61 14.89 18.03 -9.12
N LEU A 62 15.24 18.86 -8.13
CA LEU A 62 14.77 20.24 -8.04
C LEU A 62 15.28 21.10 -9.21
N ILE A 63 16.55 20.95 -9.61
CA ILE A 63 17.11 21.60 -10.80
C ILE A 63 16.42 21.10 -12.07
N GLY A 64 16.10 19.81 -12.14
CA GLY A 64 15.35 19.23 -13.26
C GLY A 64 13.98 19.87 -13.42
N ILE A 65 13.32 20.20 -12.30
CA ILE A 65 12.00 20.85 -12.28
C ILE A 65 12.13 22.37 -12.55
N LEU A 66 12.93 23.09 -11.77
CA LEU A 66 12.97 24.56 -11.74
C LEU A 66 14.08 25.18 -12.62
N GLY A 67 15.11 24.44 -12.99
CA GLY A 67 16.28 24.98 -13.68
C GLY A 67 17.32 25.56 -12.71
N HIS A 68 18.23 26.39 -13.24
CA HIS A 68 19.38 26.92 -12.48
C HIS A 68 19.08 28.25 -11.78
N GLY A 69 17.98 28.92 -12.16
CA GLY A 69 17.54 30.19 -11.60
C GLY A 69 17.69 31.38 -12.54
N HIS A 70 16.94 32.43 -12.24
CA HIS A 70 16.99 33.75 -12.87
C HIS A 70 16.50 34.78 -11.85
N SER A 71 16.55 36.07 -12.18
CA SER A 71 16.23 37.17 -11.25
C SER A 71 14.82 37.14 -10.63
N GLY A 72 13.87 36.45 -11.27
CA GLY A 72 12.49 36.29 -10.80
C GLY A 72 12.16 34.87 -10.31
N GLY A 73 13.17 34.00 -10.19
CA GLY A 73 13.02 32.58 -9.84
C GLY A 73 13.84 32.18 -8.63
N ILE A 74 14.02 30.86 -8.46
CA ILE A 74 14.84 30.28 -7.37
C ILE A 74 16.18 29.86 -7.95
N TYR A 75 17.28 30.28 -7.31
CA TYR A 75 18.62 29.86 -7.72
C TYR A 75 18.95 28.47 -7.20
N ALA A 76 19.51 27.62 -8.06
CA ALA A 76 19.81 26.23 -7.71
C ALA A 76 20.80 26.07 -6.54
N CYS A 77 21.64 27.08 -6.27
CA CYS A 77 22.53 27.11 -5.11
C CYS A 77 21.76 27.18 -3.79
N ASP A 78 20.54 27.73 -3.79
CA ASP A 78 19.76 27.93 -2.58
C ASP A 78 19.21 26.61 -2.03
N PHE A 79 19.10 25.57 -2.87
CA PHE A 79 18.63 24.23 -2.46
C PHE A 79 19.55 23.54 -1.43
N PHE A 80 20.83 23.94 -1.34
CA PHE A 80 21.75 23.45 -0.30
C PHE A 80 21.68 24.24 1.00
N THR A 81 20.89 25.31 1.01
CA THR A 81 20.75 26.20 2.15
C THR A 81 19.34 26.11 2.70
N ASN A 82 19.14 26.64 3.90
CA ASN A 82 17.79 26.81 4.43
C ASN A 82 17.17 28.15 4.01
N ALA A 83 17.30 28.55 2.73
CA ALA A 83 16.77 29.81 2.21
C ALA A 83 15.26 29.95 2.43
N HIS A 84 14.53 28.84 2.34
CA HIS A 84 13.09 28.76 2.57
C HIS A 84 12.69 28.70 4.06
N LYS A 85 13.66 28.78 4.98
CA LYS A 85 13.43 28.73 6.44
C LYS A 85 12.59 27.53 6.88
N LEU A 86 12.84 26.38 6.25
CA LEU A 86 12.24 25.10 6.62
C LEU A 86 12.55 24.78 8.08
N SER A 87 11.56 24.21 8.76
CA SER A 87 11.66 23.83 10.16
C SER A 87 12.23 22.42 10.28
N TYR A 88 13.27 22.27 11.09
CA TYR A 88 13.91 20.99 11.37
C TYR A 88 13.80 20.66 12.85
N PRO A 89 13.35 19.44 13.23
CA PRO A 89 13.26 19.04 14.63
C PRO A 89 14.63 19.05 15.32
N THR A 90 14.64 19.39 16.61
CA THR A 90 15.84 19.39 17.46
C THR A 90 16.11 18.04 18.13
N SER A 91 15.10 17.16 18.21
CA SER A 91 15.25 15.80 18.72
C SER A 91 15.55 14.81 17.57
N VAL A 92 16.38 13.81 17.85
CA VAL A 92 16.81 12.82 16.83
C VAL A 92 15.66 11.93 16.38
N GLY A 93 14.82 11.49 17.31
CA GLY A 93 13.63 10.67 17.00
C GLY A 93 12.66 11.40 16.08
N SER A 94 12.29 12.65 16.43
CA SER A 94 11.38 13.43 15.59
C SER A 94 12.01 13.84 14.25
N CYS A 95 13.33 14.03 14.19
CA CYS A 95 14.05 14.24 12.93
C CYS A 95 14.00 12.98 12.04
N PHE A 96 14.20 11.80 12.62
CA PHE A 96 14.11 10.53 11.90
C PHE A 96 12.67 10.27 11.42
N ASP A 97 11.66 10.48 12.26
CA ASP A 97 10.26 10.34 11.87
C ASP A 97 9.87 11.28 10.73
N MET A 98 10.33 12.55 10.78
CA MET A 98 10.13 13.51 9.70
C MET A 98 10.84 13.07 8.42
N LEU A 99 12.08 12.57 8.52
CA LEU A 99 12.81 12.06 7.37
C LEU A 99 12.03 10.91 6.70
N LEU A 100 11.58 9.93 7.48
CA LEU A 100 10.77 8.81 6.97
C LEU A 100 9.52 9.33 6.25
N ASP A 101 8.76 10.20 6.90
CA ASP A 101 7.54 10.74 6.32
C ASP A 101 7.79 11.44 4.98
N ILE A 102 8.85 12.25 4.89
CA ILE A 102 9.23 12.97 3.67
C ILE A 102 9.69 12.00 2.57
N VAL A 103 10.65 11.10 2.84
CA VAL A 103 11.23 10.25 1.79
C VAL A 103 10.17 9.35 1.14
N PHE A 104 9.23 8.82 1.92
CA PHE A 104 8.16 7.99 1.38
C PHE A 104 7.12 8.78 0.59
N LYS A 105 6.82 10.02 0.99
CA LYS A 105 5.92 10.91 0.24
C LYS A 105 6.54 11.37 -1.08
N VAL A 106 7.80 11.79 -1.03
CA VAL A 106 8.58 12.19 -2.21
C VAL A 106 8.70 11.02 -3.17
N GLN A 107 9.04 9.83 -2.68
CA GLN A 107 9.08 8.62 -3.49
C GLN A 107 7.74 8.36 -4.18
N HIS A 108 6.62 8.38 -3.44
CA HIS A 108 5.30 8.14 -4.02
C HIS A 108 4.96 9.17 -5.11
N GLN A 109 5.14 10.46 -4.85
CA GLN A 109 4.77 11.51 -5.79
C GLN A 109 5.66 11.54 -7.04
N LEU A 110 6.98 11.53 -6.84
CA LEU A 110 7.92 11.63 -7.95
C LEU A 110 7.96 10.36 -8.79
N HIS A 111 7.78 9.18 -8.18
CA HIS A 111 7.72 7.94 -8.94
C HIS A 111 6.50 7.89 -9.87
N PHE A 112 5.36 8.46 -9.45
CA PHE A 112 4.21 8.62 -10.33
C PHE A 112 4.53 9.54 -11.52
N VAL A 113 5.15 10.71 -11.27
CA VAL A 113 5.56 11.64 -12.33
C VAL A 113 6.54 10.96 -13.28
N TYR A 114 7.53 10.25 -12.75
CA TYR A 114 8.49 9.46 -13.51
C TYR A 114 7.78 8.49 -14.46
N LYS A 115 6.88 7.63 -13.92
CA LYS A 115 6.13 6.66 -14.72
C LYS A 115 5.30 7.33 -15.82
N GLN A 116 4.58 8.41 -15.50
CA GLN A 116 3.83 9.15 -16.50
C GLN A 116 4.74 9.79 -17.57
N CYS A 117 5.90 10.32 -17.19
CA CYS A 117 6.87 10.89 -18.12
C CYS A 117 7.62 9.85 -18.95
N CYS A 118 7.57 8.57 -18.58
CA CYS A 118 8.10 7.47 -19.40
C CYS A 118 7.21 7.18 -20.61
N ASP A 119 5.90 7.43 -20.55
CA ASP A 119 4.98 7.16 -21.65
C ASP A 119 4.78 8.36 -22.59
N THR A 120 4.61 8.08 -23.88
CA THR A 120 4.32 9.11 -24.89
C THR A 120 2.88 9.62 -24.78
N THR A 121 2.61 10.78 -25.37
CA THR A 121 1.27 11.36 -25.43
C THR A 121 0.24 10.49 -26.15
N ALA A 122 0.68 9.62 -27.07
CA ALA A 122 -0.19 8.63 -27.74
C ALA A 122 -0.79 7.61 -26.74
N LEU A 123 -0.10 7.35 -25.64
CA LEU A 123 -0.51 6.46 -24.56
C LEU A 123 -1.08 7.23 -23.36
N SER A 124 -1.42 8.52 -23.54
CA SER A 124 -1.80 9.45 -22.46
C SER A 124 -0.70 9.71 -21.42
N GLY A 125 0.56 9.44 -21.76
CA GLY A 125 1.72 9.80 -20.96
C GLY A 125 2.18 11.25 -21.16
N TRP A 126 3.20 11.63 -20.42
CA TRP A 126 3.71 13.00 -20.30
C TRP A 126 5.08 13.22 -20.95
N ARG A 127 5.69 12.21 -21.58
CA ARG A 127 7.03 12.30 -22.18
C ARG A 127 7.18 13.49 -23.12
N ASP A 128 6.17 13.75 -23.96
CA ASP A 128 6.23 14.80 -24.98
C ASP A 128 5.73 16.16 -24.48
N CYS A 129 5.22 16.23 -23.25
CA CYS A 129 4.56 17.41 -22.72
C CYS A 129 5.59 18.40 -22.16
N VAL A 130 5.41 19.67 -22.48
CA VAL A 130 6.30 20.74 -22.02
C VAL A 130 5.96 21.19 -20.59
N TYR A 131 6.94 21.66 -19.84
CA TYR A 131 6.74 22.26 -18.51
C TYR A 131 7.82 23.34 -18.26
N GLY A 132 7.58 24.19 -17.27
CA GLY A 132 8.49 25.25 -16.84
C GLY A 132 7.99 26.65 -17.22
N ASN A 133 8.94 27.56 -17.46
CA ASN A 133 8.69 28.98 -17.64
C ASN A 133 7.70 29.28 -18.79
N GLY A 134 6.68 30.07 -18.54
CA GLY A 134 5.70 30.49 -19.55
C GLY A 134 4.80 29.36 -20.07
N VAL A 135 4.86 28.15 -19.49
CA VAL A 135 3.93 27.06 -19.82
C VAL A 135 2.69 27.18 -18.94
N GLY A 136 1.51 27.14 -19.56
CA GLY A 136 0.24 27.10 -18.83
C GLY A 136 -0.19 25.66 -18.52
N GLY A 137 -0.96 25.47 -17.45
CA GLY A 137 -1.66 24.21 -17.24
C GLY A 137 -2.71 23.91 -18.33
N SER A 138 -2.85 22.64 -18.72
CA SER A 138 -4.05 22.11 -19.42
C SER A 138 -4.76 21.02 -18.63
N GLY A 139 -5.95 20.63 -19.12
CA GLY A 139 -6.55 19.34 -18.80
C GLY A 139 -5.74 18.17 -19.38
N TRP A 140 -6.41 17.13 -19.88
CA TRP A 140 -5.76 15.85 -20.20
C TRP A 140 -4.76 15.82 -21.36
N GLN A 141 -4.80 16.80 -22.25
CA GLN A 141 -4.09 16.76 -23.53
C GLN A 141 -2.99 17.82 -23.55
N CYS A 142 -1.83 17.41 -24.05
CA CYS A 142 -0.70 18.29 -24.28
C CYS A 142 -0.94 19.07 -25.57
N ASN A 143 -0.94 20.39 -25.50
CA ASN A 143 -1.12 21.21 -26.70
C ASN A 143 0.20 21.29 -27.46
N ARG A 144 0.14 21.04 -28.78
CA ARG A 144 1.30 21.11 -29.69
C ARG A 144 1.50 22.47 -30.36
N LEU A 145 0.54 23.38 -30.23
CA LEU A 145 0.54 24.67 -30.93
C LEU A 145 1.26 25.73 -30.08
N GLN A 146 2.45 26.13 -30.51
CA GLN A 146 2.90 27.51 -30.32
C GLN A 146 2.13 28.38 -31.32
N CYS A 147 1.59 29.51 -30.88
CA CYS A 147 0.94 30.45 -31.78
C CYS A 147 1.86 30.80 -32.97
N PRO A 148 1.38 30.79 -34.23
CA PRO A 148 2.16 31.26 -35.36
C PRO A 148 2.64 32.69 -35.10
N ASN A 149 3.93 32.97 -35.33
CA ASN A 149 4.60 34.29 -35.28
C ASN A 149 5.17 34.81 -33.95
N GLN A 150 5.30 34.04 -32.88
CA GLN A 150 6.02 34.52 -31.68
C GLN A 150 7.53 34.26 -31.75
N LYS A 151 8.25 35.12 -32.50
CA LYS A 151 9.72 35.27 -32.46
C LYS A 151 10.09 36.65 -31.91
N ALA A 152 9.71 37.01 -30.68
CA ALA A 152 10.25 38.18 -29.99
C ALA A 152 9.93 38.16 -28.49
N ASP A 153 10.86 38.69 -27.68
CA ASP A 153 10.76 38.89 -26.23
C ASP A 153 9.56 39.79 -25.89
N GLN A 154 8.71 39.34 -24.95
CA GLN A 154 7.46 40.01 -24.62
C GLN A 154 7.65 41.05 -23.50
N SER A 155 7.38 42.34 -23.79
CA SER A 155 7.25 43.40 -22.78
C SER A 155 5.77 43.70 -22.45
N ALA A 156 5.49 43.98 -21.17
CA ALA A 156 4.16 44.02 -20.55
C ALA A 156 3.23 45.22 -20.90
N THR A 157 3.32 45.80 -22.11
CA THR A 157 2.59 47.04 -22.46
C THR A 157 1.65 46.98 -23.65
N GLN A 158 1.35 45.81 -24.21
CA GLN A 158 0.39 45.75 -25.33
C GLN A 158 -1.07 45.70 -24.85
N LYS A 159 -1.67 46.88 -24.66
CA LYS A 159 -3.13 47.06 -24.65
C LYS A 159 -3.66 47.03 -26.08
N HIS A 160 -4.68 46.21 -26.34
CA HIS A 160 -5.43 46.25 -27.59
C HIS A 160 -6.86 46.76 -27.34
N ASN A 161 -7.21 47.90 -27.93
CA ASN A 161 -8.58 48.43 -27.98
C ASN A 161 -9.39 47.62 -29.01
N GLN A 162 -10.59 47.17 -28.65
CA GLN A 162 -11.53 46.58 -29.62
C GLN A 162 -12.91 47.25 -29.57
N THR A 163 -13.38 47.66 -30.76
CA THR A 163 -14.77 48.02 -31.06
C THR A 163 -15.48 46.76 -31.54
N CYS A 164 -16.61 46.41 -30.93
CA CYS A 164 -17.25 45.10 -31.07
C CYS A 164 -18.06 44.93 -32.37
N THR A 165 -17.65 43.99 -33.24
CA THR A 165 -18.53 43.27 -34.18
C THR A 165 -18.09 41.80 -34.24
N GLN A 166 -18.77 40.95 -33.49
CA GLN A 166 -18.42 39.52 -33.32
C GLN A 166 -18.88 38.67 -34.51
N LYS A 167 -17.92 38.07 -35.22
CA LYS A 167 -18.06 36.82 -35.97
C LYS A 167 -17.15 35.76 -35.31
N CYS A 168 -17.59 34.51 -35.29
CA CYS A 168 -17.12 33.39 -34.45
C CYS A 168 -15.67 32.89 -34.63
N ASP A 169 -14.70 33.73 -35.02
CA ASP A 169 -13.29 33.37 -35.19
C ASP A 169 -12.36 34.19 -34.28
N GLN A 170 -12.70 34.27 -32.98
CA GLN A 170 -11.78 34.85 -32.00
C GLN A 170 -10.73 33.82 -31.56
N THR A 171 -9.53 33.95 -32.11
CA THR A 171 -8.35 33.23 -31.64
C THR A 171 -7.86 33.82 -30.31
N VAL A 172 -8.09 33.04 -29.24
CA VAL A 172 -7.56 33.28 -27.89
C VAL A 172 -6.03 33.22 -27.94
N SER A 173 -5.33 34.05 -27.15
CA SER A 173 -3.88 33.99 -26.95
C SER A 173 -3.43 32.57 -26.58
N CYS A 174 -2.91 31.82 -27.54
CA CYS A 174 -2.62 30.40 -27.38
C CYS A 174 -1.22 30.19 -26.75
N GLY A 175 -1.18 30.13 -25.41
CA GLY A 175 0.00 29.66 -24.69
C GLY A 175 0.19 28.14 -24.83
N LEU A 176 1.43 27.66 -24.71
CA LEU A 176 1.72 26.22 -24.56
C LEU A 176 1.00 25.71 -23.32
N LYS A 177 0.15 24.66 -23.46
CA LYS A 177 -0.55 24.06 -22.32
C LYS A 177 -0.19 22.60 -22.09
N SER A 178 -0.05 22.20 -20.83
CA SER A 178 0.43 20.87 -20.46
C SER A 178 -0.25 20.27 -19.21
N PRO A 179 -0.68 18.99 -19.23
CA PRO A 179 -1.12 18.25 -18.05
C PRO A 179 0.01 18.05 -17.04
N LEU A 180 1.25 17.89 -17.51
CA LEU A 180 2.43 17.78 -16.65
C LEU A 180 2.62 19.09 -15.87
N GLN A 181 2.52 20.23 -16.54
CA GLN A 181 2.54 21.55 -15.88
C GLN A 181 1.43 21.64 -14.83
N SER A 182 0.18 21.31 -15.20
CA SER A 182 -0.94 21.32 -14.25
C SER A 182 -0.73 20.41 -13.05
N PHE A 183 -0.08 19.25 -13.22
CA PHE A 183 0.19 18.35 -12.11
C PHE A 183 1.26 18.92 -11.16
N LEU A 184 2.32 19.52 -11.70
CA LEU A 184 3.35 20.21 -10.92
C LEU A 184 2.79 21.42 -10.15
N GLU A 185 1.87 22.14 -10.78
CA GLU A 185 1.13 23.28 -10.21
C GLU A 185 -0.03 22.86 -9.28
N ASP A 186 -0.23 21.56 -9.05
CA ASP A 186 -1.35 21.02 -8.26
C ASP A 186 -2.76 21.34 -8.81
N GLY A 187 -2.85 21.83 -10.05
CA GLY A 187 -4.08 22.21 -10.76
C GLY A 187 -4.73 21.09 -11.58
N LEU A 188 -4.08 19.94 -11.74
CA LEU A 188 -4.62 18.83 -12.54
C LEU A 188 -5.81 18.17 -11.81
N GLN A 189 -6.98 18.28 -12.43
CA GLN A 189 -8.24 17.84 -11.84
C GLN A 189 -8.22 16.35 -11.47
N ARG A 190 -8.76 16.02 -10.27
CA ARG A 190 -8.91 14.66 -9.71
C ARG A 190 -7.63 13.99 -9.18
N PHE A 191 -6.48 14.67 -9.19
CA PHE A 191 -5.25 14.14 -8.58
C PHE A 191 -5.06 14.57 -7.12
N LEU A 192 -5.73 15.64 -6.68
CA LEU A 192 -5.79 16.07 -5.29
C LEU A 192 -7.25 16.07 -4.81
N PRO A 193 -7.66 15.11 -3.96
CA PRO A 193 -9.06 14.96 -3.56
C PRO A 193 -9.53 16.02 -2.55
N HIS A 194 -8.62 16.65 -1.81
CA HIS A 194 -8.91 17.71 -0.85
C HIS A 194 -7.65 18.54 -0.55
N HIS A 195 -7.81 19.75 -0.03
CA HIS A 195 -6.69 20.58 0.40
C HIS A 195 -6.03 20.05 1.68
N MET A 196 -4.71 20.22 1.79
CA MET A 196 -3.96 19.94 3.02
C MET A 196 -3.94 21.19 3.90
N THR A 197 -4.19 21.03 5.21
CA THR A 197 -4.17 22.15 6.17
C THR A 197 -2.87 22.21 6.98
N LYS A 198 -2.12 21.10 7.10
CA LYS A 198 -0.79 21.07 7.75
C LYS A 198 0.13 20.02 7.14
N VAL A 199 1.34 20.42 6.73
CA VAL A 199 2.42 19.54 6.29
C VAL A 199 3.50 19.48 7.37
N GLY A 200 3.81 18.30 7.91
CA GLY A 200 4.76 18.10 9.02
C GLY A 200 4.55 16.76 9.74
N CYS A 201 5.14 16.60 10.95
CA CYS A 201 4.98 15.40 11.78
C CYS A 201 3.51 15.20 12.15
N GLY A 202 2.83 14.33 11.39
CA GLY A 202 1.38 14.19 11.37
C GLY A 202 0.70 15.18 10.42
N VAL A 203 0.65 14.83 9.13
CA VAL A 203 -0.19 15.54 8.16
C VAL A 203 -1.64 15.43 8.62
N LYS A 204 -2.23 16.57 8.98
CA LYS A 204 -3.66 16.70 9.19
C LYS A 204 -4.24 17.25 7.88
N CYS A 205 -5.15 16.50 7.31
CA CYS A 205 -6.01 16.95 6.22
C CYS A 205 -7.28 17.59 6.79
N SER A 206 -8.01 18.31 5.95
CA SER A 206 -9.32 18.88 6.28
C SER A 206 -10.42 17.83 6.53
N VAL A 207 -10.15 16.55 6.20
CA VAL A 207 -11.12 15.45 6.25
C VAL A 207 -10.67 14.42 7.30
N GLY A 208 -11.48 14.14 8.31
CA GLY A 208 -11.13 13.16 9.34
C GLY A 208 -11.05 11.72 8.79
N SER A 209 -10.00 10.98 9.20
CA SER A 209 -9.87 9.52 9.10
C SER A 209 -10.01 8.91 7.70
N HIS A 210 -9.01 9.09 6.85
CA HIS A 210 -8.88 8.24 5.66
C HIS A 210 -8.42 6.82 6.05
N ARG A 211 -9.35 5.90 6.31
CA ARG A 211 -9.00 4.48 6.51
C ARG A 211 -8.53 3.86 5.18
N GLY A 212 -7.23 3.66 5.03
CA GLY A 212 -6.61 2.96 3.90
C GLY A 212 -6.28 3.82 2.67
N GLN A 213 -6.51 5.13 2.71
CA GLN A 213 -6.12 6.08 1.65
C GLN A 213 -5.25 7.20 2.25
N PRO A 214 -3.93 7.26 1.99
CA PRO A 214 -3.11 8.35 2.49
C PRO A 214 -3.47 9.64 1.75
N CYS A 215 -3.46 10.78 2.46
CA CYS A 215 -3.58 12.08 1.82
C CYS A 215 -2.46 12.25 0.79
N LYS A 216 -2.80 12.73 -0.40
CA LYS A 216 -1.84 12.95 -1.49
C LYS A 216 -1.10 14.27 -1.27
N THR A 217 0.22 14.18 -1.09
CA THR A 217 1.08 15.36 -0.91
C THR A 217 1.08 16.21 -2.18
N PRO A 218 0.77 17.52 -2.11
CA PRO A 218 0.89 18.39 -3.28
C PRO A 218 2.33 18.45 -3.76
N MET A 219 2.52 18.65 -5.07
CA MET A 219 3.82 18.89 -5.69
C MET A 219 4.42 20.23 -5.21
N GLY A 220 3.58 21.24 -5.01
CA GLY A 220 3.95 22.51 -4.40
C GLY A 220 4.62 23.52 -5.34
N PHE A 221 4.56 23.31 -6.65
CA PHE A 221 5.16 24.20 -7.65
C PHE A 221 4.10 25.07 -8.35
N SER A 222 3.21 25.70 -7.59
CA SER A 222 2.10 26.53 -8.12
C SER A 222 2.56 27.67 -9.05
N ASP A 223 3.79 28.14 -8.87
CA ASP A 223 4.34 29.32 -9.54
C ASP A 223 5.41 28.93 -10.56
N ILE A 224 5.50 27.65 -10.96
CA ILE A 224 6.57 27.13 -11.83
C ILE A 224 6.62 27.79 -13.20
N SER A 225 5.48 28.25 -13.70
CA SER A 225 5.40 29.05 -14.93
C SER A 225 6.15 30.38 -14.85
N VAL A 226 6.43 30.90 -13.66
CA VAL A 226 7.18 32.15 -13.46
C VAL A 226 8.57 31.89 -12.87
N THR A 227 8.66 30.96 -11.92
CA THR A 227 9.87 30.73 -11.11
C THR A 227 10.91 29.84 -11.77
N ALA A 228 10.50 28.99 -12.73
CA ALA A 228 11.44 28.13 -13.44
C ALA A 228 12.30 28.96 -14.39
N SER A 229 13.59 28.64 -14.51
CA SER A 229 14.51 29.31 -15.43
C SER A 229 14.56 28.69 -16.82
N HIS A 230 13.74 27.67 -17.09
CA HIS A 230 13.78 26.91 -18.34
C HIS A 230 12.42 26.39 -18.77
N VAL A 231 12.36 25.92 -20.02
CA VAL A 231 11.26 25.11 -20.56
C VAL A 231 11.84 23.79 -21.02
N LYS A 232 11.29 22.68 -20.52
CA LYS A 232 11.74 21.32 -20.85
C LYS A 232 10.55 20.43 -21.20
N LYS A 233 10.83 19.23 -21.70
CA LYS A 233 9.83 18.19 -21.98
C LYS A 233 9.84 17.14 -20.88
N GLY A 234 8.74 16.42 -20.68
CA GLY A 234 8.65 15.30 -19.74
C GLY A 234 9.75 14.25 -19.91
N ALA A 235 10.26 14.02 -21.13
CA ALA A 235 11.40 13.14 -21.38
C ALA A 235 12.67 13.54 -20.59
N HIS A 236 12.94 14.84 -20.45
CA HIS A 236 14.03 15.35 -19.63
C HIS A 236 13.79 15.03 -18.15
N LEU A 237 12.56 15.29 -17.68
CA LEU A 237 12.18 15.01 -16.29
C LEU A 237 12.22 13.52 -15.97
N ALA A 238 11.81 12.65 -16.91
CA ALA A 238 11.93 11.20 -16.77
C ALA A 238 13.39 10.78 -16.52
N GLY A 239 14.35 11.31 -17.28
CA GLY A 239 15.77 11.00 -17.10
C GLY A 239 16.32 11.47 -15.74
N VAL A 240 15.93 12.65 -15.27
CA VAL A 240 16.32 13.16 -13.95
C VAL A 240 15.70 12.31 -12.82
N LEU A 241 14.41 12.02 -12.92
CA LEU A 241 13.68 11.25 -11.91
C LEU A 241 14.06 9.77 -11.91
N ASP A 242 14.51 9.20 -13.03
CA ASP A 242 15.05 7.83 -13.09
C ASP A 242 16.21 7.66 -12.11
N ASN A 243 17.14 8.63 -12.11
CA ASN A 243 18.30 8.63 -11.23
C ASN A 243 17.93 8.84 -9.75
N PHE A 244 16.86 9.59 -9.47
CA PHE A 244 16.46 9.92 -8.10
C PHE A 244 15.49 8.92 -7.47
N CYS A 245 14.36 8.63 -8.14
CA CYS A 245 13.26 7.79 -7.65
C CYS A 245 12.86 6.64 -8.60
N GLY A 246 13.63 6.36 -9.65
CA GLY A 246 13.44 5.18 -10.52
C GLY A 246 13.69 3.83 -9.80
N PRO A 247 13.51 2.69 -10.47
CA PRO A 247 13.55 1.37 -9.83
C PRO A 247 14.87 1.00 -9.13
N THR A 248 15.99 1.46 -9.70
CA THR A 248 17.35 1.20 -9.20
C THR A 248 17.97 2.38 -8.45
N SER A 249 17.23 3.49 -8.36
CA SER A 249 17.68 4.76 -7.78
C SER A 249 18.00 4.71 -6.29
N HIS A 250 18.71 5.74 -5.81
CA HIS A 250 19.09 5.86 -4.40
C HIS A 250 17.88 6.05 -3.47
N LEU A 251 16.85 6.82 -3.86
CA LEU A 251 15.66 7.01 -3.02
C LEU A 251 14.86 5.70 -2.90
N SER A 252 14.65 4.98 -4.01
CA SER A 252 13.97 3.67 -4.01
C SER A 252 14.76 2.64 -3.17
N ARG A 253 16.09 2.63 -3.27
CA ARG A 253 16.97 1.78 -2.43
C ARG A 253 16.87 2.15 -0.94
N LEU A 254 16.89 3.43 -0.61
CA LEU A 254 16.74 3.91 0.78
C LEU A 254 15.39 3.47 1.35
N CYS A 255 14.30 3.80 0.67
CA CYS A 255 12.94 3.46 1.08
C CYS A 255 12.74 1.93 1.27
N ARG A 256 13.25 1.09 0.36
CA ARG A 256 13.11 -0.37 0.50
C ARG A 256 13.87 -0.92 1.71
N LYS A 257 15.06 -0.40 1.99
CA LYS A 257 15.88 -0.81 3.14
C LYS A 257 15.20 -0.40 4.45
N LEU A 258 14.68 0.83 4.51
CA LEU A 258 13.94 1.33 5.66
C LEU A 258 12.66 0.52 5.90
N ASN A 259 11.90 0.16 4.86
CA ASN A 259 10.72 -0.71 4.99
C ASN A 259 11.06 -2.05 5.66
N CYS A 260 12.17 -2.68 5.28
CA CYS A 260 12.62 -3.96 5.84
C CYS A 260 13.15 -3.82 7.27
N LEU A 261 13.99 -2.81 7.54
CA LEU A 261 14.59 -2.56 8.86
C LEU A 261 13.50 -2.25 9.90
N LEU A 262 12.58 -1.34 9.56
CA LEU A 262 11.54 -0.84 10.45
C LEU A 262 10.32 -1.76 10.58
N ARG A 263 10.25 -2.83 9.77
CA ARG A 263 9.08 -3.73 9.68
C ARG A 263 7.80 -2.95 9.36
N ARG A 264 7.87 -2.04 8.38
CA ARG A 264 6.73 -1.19 8.02
C ARG A 264 5.66 -2.01 7.29
N ALA A 265 4.53 -2.23 7.94
CA ALA A 265 3.40 -2.94 7.37
C ALA A 265 2.85 -2.24 6.09
N PRO A 266 2.27 -2.99 5.14
CA PRO A 266 1.45 -2.42 4.06
C PRO A 266 0.28 -1.60 4.61
N GLN A 267 0.21 -0.31 4.26
CA GLN A 267 -0.79 0.61 4.84
C GLN A 267 -1.88 1.03 3.85
N THR A 268 -1.61 0.95 2.55
CA THR A 268 -2.43 1.50 1.47
C THR A 268 -2.73 0.41 0.45
N LEU A 269 -3.73 0.59 -0.41
CA LEU A 269 -4.05 -0.42 -1.42
C LEU A 269 -2.84 -0.71 -2.34
N GLY A 270 -2.18 0.34 -2.83
CA GLY A 270 -0.92 0.22 -3.59
C GLY A 270 0.17 -0.55 -2.83
N ASP A 271 0.38 -0.25 -1.54
CA ASP A 271 1.38 -0.95 -0.72
C ASP A 271 1.04 -2.43 -0.53
N MET A 272 -0.24 -2.76 -0.35
CA MET A 272 -0.72 -4.13 -0.16
C MET A 272 -0.53 -4.95 -1.43
N LEU A 273 -0.94 -4.41 -2.59
CA LEU A 273 -0.70 -5.07 -3.87
C LEU A 273 0.79 -5.24 -4.13
N ALA A 274 1.60 -4.20 -3.88
CA ALA A 274 3.06 -4.28 -4.04
C ALA A 274 3.68 -5.36 -3.14
N PHE A 275 3.21 -5.47 -1.90
CA PHE A 275 3.66 -6.52 -0.99
C PHE A 275 3.32 -7.91 -1.52
N TYR A 276 2.05 -8.21 -1.82
CA TYR A 276 1.66 -9.53 -2.35
C TYR A 276 2.40 -9.82 -3.65
N HIS A 277 2.43 -8.85 -4.56
CA HIS A 277 3.04 -9.03 -5.86
C HIS A 277 4.54 -9.33 -5.75
N MET A 278 5.31 -8.52 -5.02
CA MET A 278 6.76 -8.70 -4.86
C MET A 278 7.14 -9.86 -3.94
N PHE A 279 6.33 -10.16 -2.92
CA PHE A 279 6.59 -11.26 -1.99
C PHE A 279 6.39 -12.62 -2.68
N LEU A 280 5.33 -12.77 -3.46
CA LEU A 280 4.98 -14.00 -4.17
C LEU A 280 5.66 -14.13 -5.55
N TYR A 281 6.30 -13.07 -6.04
CA TYR A 281 7.00 -13.07 -7.34
C TYR A 281 8.07 -14.15 -7.41
N GLU A 282 8.05 -15.02 -8.42
CA GLU A 282 9.01 -16.14 -8.53
C GLU A 282 9.15 -16.90 -7.20
N TRP A 283 8.03 -17.41 -6.66
CA TRP A 283 7.95 -18.03 -5.34
C TRP A 283 9.02 -19.11 -5.10
N ASN A 284 9.28 -19.94 -6.12
CA ASN A 284 10.30 -21.01 -6.09
C ASN A 284 11.67 -20.55 -6.65
N GLY A 285 11.86 -19.26 -6.89
CA GLY A 285 13.03 -18.68 -7.54
C GLY A 285 14.11 -18.19 -6.57
N GLN A 286 14.85 -17.17 -6.99
CA GLN A 286 15.91 -16.58 -6.16
C GLN A 286 15.34 -15.91 -4.90
N GLY A 287 16.12 -15.91 -3.82
CA GLY A 287 15.68 -15.35 -2.53
C GLY A 287 14.65 -16.19 -1.79
N ARG A 288 14.44 -17.45 -2.20
CA ARG A 288 13.55 -18.44 -1.56
C ARG A 288 13.73 -18.51 -0.04
N MET A 289 14.98 -18.54 0.42
CA MET A 289 15.36 -18.55 1.83
C MET A 289 14.71 -17.42 2.64
N HIS A 290 14.70 -16.19 2.10
CA HIS A 290 14.18 -15.01 2.79
C HIS A 290 12.67 -14.79 2.58
N ARG A 291 12.00 -15.64 1.80
CA ARG A 291 10.59 -15.54 1.43
C ARG A 291 9.85 -16.83 1.74
N GLN A 292 9.82 -17.78 0.80
CA GLN A 292 9.08 -19.03 0.93
C GLN A 292 9.51 -19.86 2.13
N ASP A 293 10.80 -20.18 2.27
CA ASP A 293 11.25 -21.11 3.31
C ASP A 293 11.05 -20.50 4.70
N ALA A 294 11.48 -19.24 4.89
CA ALA A 294 11.26 -18.53 6.15
C ALA A 294 9.76 -18.31 6.46
N PHE A 295 8.92 -18.09 5.45
CA PHE A 295 7.47 -17.96 5.65
C PHE A 295 6.83 -19.27 6.09
N LEU A 296 7.12 -20.38 5.41
CA LEU A 296 6.62 -21.70 5.79
C LEU A 296 7.14 -22.12 7.17
N GLN A 297 8.39 -21.77 7.50
CA GLN A 297 8.92 -21.95 8.84
C GLN A 297 8.13 -21.12 9.87
N ALA A 298 7.87 -19.83 9.60
CA ALA A 298 7.06 -19.00 10.50
C ALA A 298 5.63 -19.54 10.69
N VAL A 299 5.04 -20.13 9.63
CA VAL A 299 3.74 -20.80 9.68
C VAL A 299 3.75 -21.98 10.65
N ASN A 300 4.78 -22.83 10.57
CA ASN A 300 4.95 -23.99 11.45
C ASN A 300 5.33 -23.58 12.87
N ASP A 301 6.19 -22.57 13.05
CA ASP A 301 6.59 -22.06 14.36
C ASP A 301 5.39 -21.54 15.17
N ALA A 302 4.42 -20.90 14.50
CA ALA A 302 3.16 -20.49 15.11
C ALA A 302 2.25 -21.67 15.50
N MET A 303 2.49 -22.85 14.94
CA MET A 303 1.87 -24.14 15.29
C MET A 303 2.78 -24.99 16.20
N PHE A 304 3.62 -24.35 17.02
CA PHE A 304 4.57 -25.02 17.93
C PHE A 304 5.56 -25.97 17.21
N GLY A 305 5.86 -25.70 15.95
CA GLY A 305 6.76 -26.50 15.12
C GLY A 305 6.07 -27.63 14.35
N GLU A 306 4.76 -27.82 14.50
CA GLU A 306 4.02 -28.79 13.69
C GLU A 306 3.89 -28.33 12.23
N GLN A 307 4.03 -29.26 11.30
CA GLN A 307 3.90 -28.96 9.88
C GLN A 307 2.45 -28.65 9.50
N TYR A 308 2.22 -27.45 8.96
CA TYR A 308 0.92 -27.03 8.45
C TYR A 308 0.96 -26.82 6.93
N GLY A 309 0.56 -27.84 6.17
CA GLY A 309 0.64 -27.85 4.70
C GLY A 309 -0.47 -27.11 3.96
N LYS A 310 -1.47 -26.54 4.65
CA LYS A 310 -2.66 -25.93 4.03
C LYS A 310 -2.52 -24.42 3.74
N MET A 311 -1.47 -23.76 4.23
CA MET A 311 -1.27 -22.32 4.05
C MET A 311 -0.69 -22.01 2.65
N ASP A 312 -1.52 -22.14 1.61
CA ASP A 312 -1.13 -21.86 0.21
C ASP A 312 -1.46 -20.42 -0.19
N VAL A 313 -0.58 -19.48 0.17
CA VAL A 313 -0.72 -18.06 -0.20
C VAL A 313 -0.38 -17.80 -1.66
N VAL A 314 0.45 -18.63 -2.31
CA VAL A 314 0.83 -18.43 -3.72
C VAL A 314 -0.35 -18.68 -4.67
N SER A 315 -1.41 -19.35 -4.20
CA SER A 315 -2.67 -19.54 -4.91
C SER A 315 -3.27 -18.23 -5.47
N ILE A 316 -3.10 -17.08 -4.80
CA ILE A 316 -3.64 -15.79 -5.26
C ILE A 316 -2.85 -15.17 -6.40
N GLN A 317 -1.66 -15.70 -6.71
CA GLN A 317 -0.77 -15.18 -7.75
C GLN A 317 0.16 -16.29 -8.27
N SER A 318 -0.42 -17.39 -8.79
CA SER A 318 0.33 -18.61 -9.10
C SER A 318 1.05 -18.58 -10.45
N SER A 319 0.39 -18.17 -11.54
CA SER A 319 0.96 -18.18 -12.88
C SER A 319 0.46 -17.01 -13.72
N ARG A 320 1.37 -16.44 -14.51
CA ARG A 320 1.08 -15.39 -15.49
C ARG A 320 0.42 -15.95 -16.75
N THR A 321 0.52 -17.27 -16.97
CA THR A 321 -0.10 -17.94 -18.12
C THR A 321 -1.58 -18.19 -17.86
N HIS A 322 -2.42 -17.94 -18.86
CA HIS A 322 -3.86 -18.11 -18.78
C HIS A 322 -4.29 -19.58 -18.70
N THR A 323 -4.17 -20.12 -17.49
CA THR A 323 -4.60 -21.44 -17.05
C THR A 323 -5.94 -21.34 -16.30
N GLU A 324 -6.57 -22.46 -15.94
CA GLU A 324 -7.86 -22.47 -15.22
C GLU A 324 -7.88 -21.57 -13.97
N LYS A 325 -6.81 -21.58 -13.16
CA LYS A 325 -6.72 -20.75 -11.95
C LYS A 325 -6.63 -19.25 -12.28
N HIS A 326 -5.86 -18.89 -13.31
CA HIS A 326 -5.77 -17.50 -13.78
C HIS A 326 -7.13 -17.02 -14.31
N SER A 327 -7.86 -17.88 -15.02
CA SER A 327 -9.20 -17.59 -15.55
C SER A 327 -10.26 -17.29 -14.48
N LYS A 328 -10.05 -17.80 -13.26
CA LYS A 328 -10.88 -17.56 -12.07
C LYS A 328 -10.62 -16.20 -11.40
N GLY A 329 -9.63 -15.43 -11.86
CA GLY A 329 -9.35 -14.08 -11.35
C GLY A 329 -8.33 -14.07 -10.21
N ASP A 330 -7.10 -14.47 -10.49
CA ASP A 330 -5.98 -14.23 -9.58
C ASP A 330 -5.46 -12.78 -9.68
N LEU A 331 -4.49 -12.39 -8.84
CA LEU A 331 -3.90 -11.05 -8.90
C LEU A 331 -3.15 -10.80 -10.21
N PHE A 332 -2.59 -11.84 -10.84
CA PHE A 332 -1.96 -11.70 -12.16
C PHE A 332 -2.98 -11.18 -13.19
N SER A 333 -4.24 -11.58 -13.12
CA SER A 333 -5.29 -11.09 -14.04
C SER A 333 -5.38 -9.55 -14.14
N LEU A 334 -4.88 -8.84 -13.11
CA LEU A 334 -4.84 -7.37 -13.05
C LEU A 334 -3.46 -6.76 -13.34
N VAL A 335 -2.37 -7.50 -13.17
CA VAL A 335 -1.00 -6.96 -13.27
C VAL A 335 -0.23 -7.54 -14.45
N ASP A 336 -0.55 -8.77 -14.87
CA ASP A 336 0.02 -9.39 -16.06
C ASP A 336 -0.70 -10.66 -16.53
N CYS A 337 -0.85 -10.85 -17.85
CA CYS A 337 -1.50 -12.01 -18.44
C CYS A 337 -0.85 -12.39 -19.76
N HIS A 338 -0.42 -13.65 -19.86
CA HIS A 338 0.18 -14.23 -21.06
C HIS A 338 -0.72 -15.36 -21.60
N THR A 339 -0.81 -15.47 -22.92
CA THR A 339 -1.53 -16.59 -23.57
C THR A 339 -0.77 -17.90 -23.38
N SER A 340 0.55 -17.86 -23.49
CA SER A 340 1.45 -18.99 -23.27
C SER A 340 2.78 -18.48 -22.68
N PRO A 341 3.68 -19.37 -22.23
CA PRO A 341 5.00 -18.95 -21.72
C PRO A 341 5.84 -18.13 -22.73
N THR A 342 5.54 -18.23 -24.03
CA THR A 342 6.28 -17.55 -25.11
C THR A 342 5.50 -16.41 -25.76
N VAL A 343 4.21 -16.23 -25.41
CA VAL A 343 3.32 -15.26 -26.04
C VAL A 343 2.66 -14.38 -24.99
N ASN A 344 3.15 -13.14 -24.87
CA ASN A 344 2.75 -12.16 -23.85
C ASN A 344 1.51 -11.35 -24.27
N THR A 345 0.55 -11.97 -24.96
CA THR A 345 -0.73 -11.33 -25.28
C THR A 345 -1.74 -11.65 -24.18
N PRO A 346 -2.37 -10.63 -23.56
CA PRO A 346 -3.43 -10.88 -22.60
C PRO A 346 -4.65 -11.52 -23.27
N VAL A 347 -5.41 -12.31 -22.51
CA VAL A 347 -6.58 -13.05 -23.02
C VAL A 347 -7.83 -12.65 -22.24
N GLY A 348 -8.97 -12.62 -22.94
CA GLY A 348 -10.25 -12.22 -22.37
C GLY A 348 -10.18 -10.82 -21.76
N SER A 349 -10.73 -10.67 -20.55
CA SER A 349 -10.71 -9.40 -19.81
C SER A 349 -9.42 -9.17 -19.02
N CYS A 350 -8.45 -10.10 -19.04
CA CYS A 350 -7.19 -9.95 -18.28
C CYS A 350 -6.24 -8.97 -18.97
N GLY A 351 -5.32 -8.38 -18.21
CA GLY A 351 -4.31 -7.47 -18.75
C GLY A 351 -3.44 -6.80 -17.68
N PRO A 352 -2.36 -6.13 -18.10
CA PRO A 352 -1.45 -5.42 -17.20
C PRO A 352 -2.00 -4.05 -16.79
N TYR A 353 -3.16 -4.05 -16.12
CA TYR A 353 -3.89 -2.84 -15.75
C TYR A 353 -3.23 -2.07 -14.62
N LEU A 354 -2.68 -2.77 -13.63
CA LEU A 354 -2.20 -2.20 -12.38
C LEU A 354 -0.70 -2.43 -12.23
N GLU A 355 0.03 -1.34 -12.02
CA GLU A 355 1.35 -1.38 -11.38
C GLU A 355 1.30 -0.48 -10.14
N SER A 356 1.74 -1.02 -9.00
CA SER A 356 1.83 -0.22 -7.78
C SER A 356 3.03 0.71 -7.83
N ILE A 357 2.80 1.97 -7.47
CA ILE A 357 3.85 2.98 -7.29
C ILE A 357 4.87 2.53 -6.22
N SER A 358 4.45 1.65 -5.31
CA SER A 358 5.28 1.13 -4.22
C SER A 358 6.05 -0.17 -4.56
N ASN A 359 5.96 -0.68 -5.79
CA ASN A 359 6.61 -1.95 -6.18
C ASN A 359 8.11 -1.95 -5.86
N ASP A 360 8.83 -0.90 -6.27
CA ASP A 360 10.29 -0.82 -6.12
C ASP A 360 10.76 -0.70 -4.67
N ILE A 361 9.89 -0.22 -3.78
CA ILE A 361 10.20 -0.06 -2.35
C ILE A 361 9.72 -1.23 -1.49
N ARG A 362 8.98 -2.20 -2.07
CA ARG A 362 8.44 -3.39 -1.39
C ARG A 362 9.12 -4.69 -1.83
N ARG A 363 10.33 -4.61 -2.38
CA ARG A 363 11.05 -5.75 -2.97
C ARG A 363 12.13 -6.39 -2.09
N THR A 364 12.31 -5.92 -0.85
CA THR A 364 13.37 -6.42 0.06
C THR A 364 12.80 -7.20 1.23
N PHE A 365 13.23 -8.46 1.35
CA PHE A 365 12.73 -9.41 2.36
C PHE A 365 13.87 -10.04 3.14
N SER A 366 13.64 -10.32 4.42
CA SER A 366 14.60 -10.96 5.31
C SER A 366 13.89 -12.05 6.11
N GLU A 367 14.54 -13.20 6.24
CA GLU A 367 14.04 -14.34 7.03
C GLU A 367 13.74 -13.95 8.48
N LYS A 368 14.53 -13.03 9.05
CA LYS A 368 14.37 -12.54 10.43
C LYS A 368 13.07 -11.75 10.63
N ARG A 369 12.35 -11.43 9.54
CA ARG A 369 11.08 -10.70 9.54
C ARG A 369 9.90 -11.58 9.10
N ALA A 370 10.09 -12.89 8.92
CA ALA A 370 9.05 -13.80 8.43
C ALA A 370 7.77 -13.79 9.28
N GLY A 371 7.89 -13.73 10.61
CA GLY A 371 6.72 -13.60 11.49
C GLY A 371 5.90 -12.32 11.23
N SER A 372 6.55 -11.22 10.80
CA SER A 372 5.83 -10.01 10.38
C SER A 372 5.11 -10.22 9.06
N TYR A 373 5.69 -10.93 8.09
CA TYR A 373 5.05 -11.25 6.82
C TYR A 373 3.81 -12.13 7.01
N LEU A 374 3.92 -13.14 7.89
CA LEU A 374 2.79 -13.97 8.30
C LEU A 374 1.68 -13.14 8.94
N SER A 375 2.03 -12.28 9.90
CA SER A 375 1.06 -11.37 10.53
C SER A 375 0.37 -10.48 9.50
N TRP A 376 1.11 -9.92 8.53
CA TRP A 376 0.52 -9.10 7.47
C TRP A 376 -0.45 -9.88 6.60
N ILE A 377 -0.10 -11.09 6.16
CA ILE A 377 -1.00 -11.94 5.37
C ILE A 377 -2.26 -12.27 6.17
N VAL A 378 -2.14 -12.68 7.43
CA VAL A 378 -3.30 -13.06 8.25
C VAL A 378 -4.23 -11.87 8.51
N TYR A 379 -3.71 -10.68 8.81
CA TYR A 379 -4.52 -9.56 9.29
C TYR A 379 -4.83 -8.47 8.24
N ILE A 380 -4.09 -8.40 7.13
CA ILE A 380 -4.26 -7.34 6.12
C ILE A 380 -5.08 -7.83 4.92
N THR A 381 -5.18 -9.14 4.66
CA THR A 381 -5.88 -9.67 3.47
C THR A 381 -7.33 -9.20 3.35
N GLU A 382 -8.09 -9.16 4.45
CA GLU A 382 -9.47 -8.66 4.44
C GLU A 382 -9.52 -7.16 4.08
N THR A 383 -8.66 -6.34 4.68
CA THR A 383 -8.57 -4.91 4.35
C THR A 383 -8.15 -4.69 2.89
N PHE A 384 -7.27 -5.55 2.36
CA PHE A 384 -6.85 -5.52 0.97
C PHE A 384 -8.03 -5.78 0.02
N TYR A 385 -8.86 -6.78 0.32
CA TYR A 385 -10.09 -7.05 -0.43
C TYR A 385 -11.08 -5.88 -0.38
N ASP A 386 -11.33 -5.33 0.81
CA ASP A 386 -12.24 -4.17 0.95
C ASP A 386 -11.78 -2.96 0.15
N LEU A 387 -10.48 -2.69 0.13
CA LEU A 387 -9.91 -1.59 -0.65
C LEU A 387 -9.98 -1.87 -2.16
N LEU A 388 -9.73 -3.10 -2.61
CA LEU A 388 -9.94 -3.49 -4.02
C LEU A 388 -11.41 -3.34 -4.42
N LYS A 389 -12.35 -3.69 -3.54
CA LYS A 389 -13.79 -3.51 -3.77
C LYS A 389 -14.17 -2.04 -3.88
N LYS A 390 -13.59 -1.15 -3.07
CA LYS A 390 -13.78 0.30 -3.23
C LYS A 390 -13.25 0.83 -4.56
N LEU A 391 -12.06 0.38 -4.97
CA LEU A 391 -11.51 0.70 -6.29
C LEU A 391 -12.45 0.23 -7.41
N TYR A 392 -12.96 -1.00 -7.30
CA TYR A 392 -13.94 -1.56 -8.23
C TYR A 392 -15.21 -0.72 -8.29
N ASP A 393 -15.81 -0.39 -7.16
CA ASP A 393 -17.06 0.37 -7.11
C ASP A 393 -16.90 1.76 -7.75
N GLU A 394 -15.79 2.44 -7.50
CA GLU A 394 -15.49 3.73 -8.14
C GLU A 394 -15.30 3.61 -9.65
N CYS A 395 -14.56 2.59 -10.10
CA CYS A 395 -14.34 2.35 -11.53
C CYS A 395 -15.64 1.95 -12.23
N ASN A 396 -16.41 1.05 -11.62
CA ASN A 396 -17.65 0.50 -12.15
C ASN A 396 -18.73 1.59 -12.31
N LYS A 397 -18.85 2.50 -11.35
CA LYS A 397 -19.73 3.69 -11.43
C LYS A 397 -19.47 4.55 -12.67
N CYS A 398 -18.22 4.63 -13.14
CA CYS A 398 -17.85 5.44 -14.30
C CYS A 398 -17.83 4.64 -15.61
N CYS A 399 -17.42 3.37 -15.55
CA CYS A 399 -16.96 2.61 -16.72
C CYS A 399 -17.73 1.31 -16.97
N GLY A 400 -18.35 0.69 -15.97
CA GLY A 400 -18.94 -0.65 -16.12
C GLY A 400 -20.44 -0.67 -16.45
N THR A 401 -21.13 0.46 -16.32
CA THR A 401 -22.56 0.56 -16.69
C THR A 401 -22.74 0.66 -18.21
N ASP A 402 -23.93 0.31 -18.71
CA ASP A 402 -24.23 0.42 -20.14
C ASP A 402 -24.27 1.86 -20.66
N LYS A 403 -24.45 2.82 -19.74
CA LYS A 403 -24.32 4.27 -19.96
C LYS A 403 -23.05 4.80 -19.29
N SER A 404 -21.90 4.27 -19.70
CA SER A 404 -20.61 4.70 -19.17
C SER A 404 -20.40 6.20 -19.37
N LYS A 405 -19.81 6.86 -18.37
CA LYS A 405 -19.47 8.30 -18.46
C LYS A 405 -18.25 8.55 -19.35
N CYS A 406 -17.50 7.50 -19.67
CA CYS A 406 -16.36 7.52 -20.57
C CYS A 406 -16.72 6.90 -21.92
N ARG A 407 -16.09 7.38 -22.99
CA ARG A 407 -16.21 6.83 -24.36
C ARG A 407 -15.36 5.58 -24.60
N VAL A 408 -14.64 5.11 -23.57
CA VAL A 408 -13.62 4.05 -23.67
C VAL A 408 -14.10 2.72 -23.09
N ALA A 409 -15.34 2.63 -22.61
CA ALA A 409 -15.89 1.40 -22.02
C ALA A 409 -16.25 0.33 -23.05
N LYS A 410 -16.36 0.70 -24.33
CA LYS A 410 -16.72 -0.19 -25.43
C LYS A 410 -15.86 0.16 -26.64
N CYS A 411 -15.61 -0.82 -27.49
CA CYS A 411 -15.02 -0.58 -28.80
C CYS A 411 -15.94 0.28 -29.67
N ALA A 412 -15.37 0.92 -30.69
CA ALA A 412 -16.14 1.64 -31.69
C ALA A 412 -17.17 0.71 -32.36
N VAL A 413 -18.32 1.26 -32.79
CA VAL A 413 -19.47 0.49 -33.30
C VAL A 413 -19.11 -0.46 -34.44
N ASN A 414 -18.14 -0.07 -35.27
CA ASN A 414 -17.71 -0.82 -36.46
C ASN A 414 -16.57 -1.81 -36.18
N CYS A 415 -16.06 -1.86 -34.94
CA CYS A 415 -14.98 -2.76 -34.57
C CYS A 415 -15.48 -4.21 -34.44
N LYS A 416 -14.96 -5.10 -35.29
CA LYS A 416 -15.41 -6.50 -35.38
C LYS A 416 -14.77 -7.46 -34.38
N VAL A 417 -13.79 -7.02 -33.58
CA VAL A 417 -13.05 -7.88 -32.63
C VAL A 417 -13.97 -8.61 -31.63
N GLY A 418 -15.11 -8.01 -31.25
CA GLY A 418 -16.09 -8.68 -30.37
C GLY A 418 -16.95 -9.76 -31.07
N LYS A 419 -16.87 -9.88 -32.40
CA LYS A 419 -17.65 -10.82 -33.25
C LYS A 419 -16.77 -11.81 -34.01
N GLU A 420 -15.46 -11.63 -34.01
CA GLU A 420 -14.48 -12.44 -34.74
C GLU A 420 -13.42 -13.01 -33.79
N SER A 421 -12.51 -13.87 -34.31
CA SER A 421 -11.49 -14.55 -33.51
C SER A 421 -10.55 -13.59 -32.76
N SER A 422 -9.90 -14.09 -31.70
CA SER A 422 -8.95 -13.40 -30.81
C SER A 422 -7.66 -12.87 -31.49
N THR A 423 -7.54 -13.00 -32.81
CA THR A 423 -6.39 -12.56 -33.61
C THR A 423 -6.64 -11.30 -34.44
N SER A 424 -7.87 -10.77 -34.40
CA SER A 424 -8.28 -9.59 -35.16
C SER A 424 -7.74 -8.29 -34.55
N ASP A 425 -7.32 -7.36 -35.41
CA ASP A 425 -6.88 -6.03 -34.99
C ASP A 425 -8.09 -5.16 -34.64
N HIS A 426 -7.99 -4.41 -33.54
CA HIS A 426 -8.94 -3.35 -33.26
C HIS A 426 -8.83 -2.24 -34.31
N ASP A 427 -9.98 -1.67 -34.67
CA ASP A 427 -10.04 -0.47 -35.50
C ASP A 427 -9.27 0.70 -34.85
N ASP A 428 -8.69 1.57 -35.68
CA ASP A 428 -7.91 2.73 -35.21
C ASP A 428 -8.78 3.73 -34.41
N SER A 429 -10.11 3.73 -34.60
CA SER A 429 -11.06 4.53 -33.81
C SER A 429 -11.33 3.99 -32.39
N CYS A 430 -10.88 2.77 -32.06
CA CYS A 430 -11.05 2.20 -30.73
C CYS A 430 -10.09 2.83 -29.72
N ASN A 431 -10.62 3.34 -28.61
CA ASN A 431 -9.82 3.86 -27.50
C ASN A 431 -9.43 2.76 -26.51
N ALA A 432 -8.32 2.96 -25.82
CA ALA A 432 -7.81 2.07 -24.79
C ALA A 432 -8.02 2.66 -23.39
N ILE A 433 -7.97 1.83 -22.34
CA ILE A 433 -8.16 2.24 -20.93
C ILE A 433 -7.24 3.40 -20.52
N VAL A 434 -6.03 3.46 -21.10
CA VAL A 434 -5.07 4.55 -20.88
C VAL A 434 -5.60 5.91 -21.34
N ASN A 435 -6.54 5.94 -22.29
CA ASN A 435 -7.23 7.16 -22.75
C ASN A 435 -8.45 7.53 -21.89
N CYS A 436 -8.80 6.73 -20.87
CA CYS A 436 -9.92 7.00 -20.00
C CYS A 436 -9.58 8.12 -19.00
N SER A 437 -10.26 9.26 -19.14
CA SER A 437 -10.19 10.42 -18.24
C SER A 437 -10.75 10.18 -16.82
N TYR A 438 -11.11 8.96 -16.47
CA TYR A 438 -11.56 8.62 -15.11
C TYR A 438 -10.65 7.58 -14.48
N THR A 439 -10.08 6.67 -15.27
CA THR A 439 -9.30 5.55 -14.74
C THR A 439 -7.96 6.01 -14.15
N THR A 440 -7.14 6.77 -14.88
CA THR A 440 -5.79 7.14 -14.41
C THR A 440 -5.78 7.90 -13.06
N PRO A 441 -6.64 8.90 -12.81
CA PRO A 441 -6.69 9.57 -11.52
C PRO A 441 -7.22 8.66 -10.40
N THR A 442 -8.19 7.79 -10.71
CA THR A 442 -8.67 6.79 -9.74
C THR A 442 -7.55 5.83 -9.38
N LEU A 443 -6.80 5.29 -10.37
CA LEU A 443 -5.62 4.46 -10.12
C LEU A 443 -4.60 5.19 -9.23
N PHE A 444 -4.25 6.42 -9.57
CA PHE A 444 -3.33 7.23 -8.77
C PHE A 444 -3.82 7.43 -7.33
N THR A 445 -5.11 7.68 -7.14
CA THR A 445 -5.73 7.84 -5.82
C THR A 445 -5.46 6.61 -4.94
N TYR A 446 -5.62 5.42 -5.52
CA TYR A 446 -5.38 4.14 -4.84
C TYR A 446 -3.90 3.69 -4.82
N GLY A 447 -2.98 4.44 -5.45
CA GLY A 447 -1.54 4.17 -5.42
C GLY A 447 -1.02 3.37 -6.62
N PHE A 448 -1.70 3.47 -7.77
CA PHE A 448 -1.38 2.73 -8.99
C PHE A 448 -1.08 3.64 -10.18
N VAL A 449 -0.34 3.09 -11.12
CA VAL A 449 -0.23 3.52 -12.52
C VAL A 449 -0.68 2.38 -13.43
N HIS A 450 -0.86 2.66 -14.73
CA HIS A 450 -1.07 1.58 -15.71
C HIS A 450 0.19 0.71 -15.77
N GLY A 451 0.03 -0.61 -15.72
CA GLY A 451 1.18 -1.52 -15.64
C GLY A 451 1.99 -1.61 -16.93
N ASP A 452 1.32 -1.79 -18.07
CA ASP A 452 1.95 -1.68 -19.37
C ASP A 452 1.02 -0.97 -20.36
N ALA A 453 1.24 0.33 -20.53
CA ALA A 453 0.43 1.16 -21.41
C ALA A 453 0.53 0.74 -22.89
N LEU A 454 1.67 0.18 -23.32
CA LEU A 454 1.87 -0.31 -24.69
C LEU A 454 1.02 -1.54 -24.97
N ILE A 455 1.00 -2.50 -24.05
CA ILE A 455 0.16 -3.70 -24.17
C ILE A 455 -1.32 -3.31 -24.10
N LEU A 456 -1.70 -2.46 -23.15
CA LEU A 456 -3.09 -2.03 -22.97
C LEU A 456 -3.64 -1.23 -24.17
N ALA A 457 -2.79 -0.52 -24.90
CA ALA A 457 -3.15 0.24 -26.10
C ALA A 457 -2.85 -0.50 -27.42
N GLY A 458 -2.23 -1.68 -27.35
CA GLY A 458 -1.78 -2.44 -28.51
C GLY A 458 -2.92 -2.81 -29.46
N LYS A 459 -2.64 -2.93 -30.77
CA LYS A 459 -3.68 -3.15 -31.79
C LYS A 459 -4.51 -4.42 -31.57
N ARG A 460 -3.89 -5.50 -31.09
CA ARG A 460 -4.55 -6.80 -30.80
C ARG A 460 -4.86 -7.01 -29.32
N SER A 461 -4.08 -6.39 -28.45
CA SER A 461 -4.16 -6.53 -26.99
C SER A 461 -4.93 -5.40 -26.31
N LYS A 462 -5.59 -4.52 -27.09
CA LYS A 462 -6.28 -3.34 -26.58
C LYS A 462 -7.24 -3.73 -25.46
N ARG A 463 -7.25 -2.96 -24.38
CA ARG A 463 -8.19 -3.16 -23.27
C ARG A 463 -8.99 -1.92 -22.98
N THR A 464 -10.27 -2.12 -22.70
CA THR A 464 -11.20 -1.08 -22.28
C THR A 464 -11.25 -0.99 -20.76
N CYS A 465 -11.79 0.12 -20.24
CA CYS A 465 -12.05 0.23 -18.81
C CYS A 465 -13.17 -0.73 -18.32
N ARG A 466 -14.03 -1.23 -19.21
CA ARG A 466 -15.02 -2.26 -18.89
C ARG A 466 -14.38 -3.63 -18.72
N ASP A 467 -13.35 -3.95 -19.52
CA ASP A 467 -12.55 -5.16 -19.35
C ASP A 467 -11.86 -5.15 -17.99
N PHE A 468 -11.27 -4.00 -17.61
CA PHE A 468 -10.69 -3.85 -16.27
C PHE A 468 -11.71 -4.05 -15.15
N CYS A 469 -12.90 -3.44 -15.24
CA CYS A 469 -13.96 -3.70 -14.26
C CYS A 469 -14.34 -5.18 -14.20
N THR A 470 -14.39 -5.86 -15.36
CA THR A 470 -14.74 -7.27 -15.43
C THR A 470 -13.65 -8.16 -14.80
N ALA A 471 -12.37 -7.90 -15.08
CA ALA A 471 -11.26 -8.59 -14.44
C ALA A 471 -11.24 -8.35 -12.93
N LEU A 472 -11.35 -7.10 -12.51
CA LEU A 472 -11.36 -6.75 -11.09
C LEU A 472 -12.56 -7.38 -10.36
N GLY A 473 -13.73 -7.39 -11.00
CA GLY A 473 -14.94 -8.06 -10.49
C GLY A 473 -14.78 -9.57 -10.29
N LYS A 474 -13.99 -10.25 -11.14
CA LYS A 474 -13.65 -11.67 -10.94
C LYS A 474 -12.74 -11.87 -9.73
N VAL A 475 -11.69 -11.04 -9.61
CA VAL A 475 -10.74 -11.11 -8.49
C VAL A 475 -11.44 -10.92 -7.15
N ILE A 476 -12.40 -9.99 -7.07
CA ILE A 476 -13.14 -9.70 -5.84
C ILE A 476 -14.47 -10.46 -5.72
N SER A 477 -14.71 -11.50 -6.52
CA SER A 477 -15.99 -12.22 -6.43
C SER A 477 -16.15 -12.85 -5.04
N ASP A 478 -17.29 -12.59 -4.41
CA ASP A 478 -17.72 -13.17 -3.14
C ASP A 478 -18.53 -14.46 -3.31
N LYS A 479 -18.80 -14.86 -4.56
CA LYS A 479 -19.53 -16.08 -4.87
C LYS A 479 -18.62 -17.28 -4.78
N ILE A 480 -18.99 -18.23 -3.91
CA ILE A 480 -18.28 -19.50 -3.74
C ILE A 480 -18.12 -20.24 -5.08
N SER A 481 -19.14 -20.18 -5.95
CA SER A 481 -19.14 -20.81 -7.28
C SER A 481 -18.05 -20.30 -8.22
N ASP A 482 -17.63 -19.04 -8.07
CA ASP A 482 -16.66 -18.41 -8.96
C ASP A 482 -15.23 -18.82 -8.60
N GLU A 483 -15.06 -19.39 -7.40
CA GLU A 483 -13.79 -19.92 -6.90
C GLU A 483 -12.62 -18.92 -6.97
N SER A 484 -12.89 -17.64 -6.72
CA SER A 484 -11.86 -16.59 -6.70
C SER A 484 -10.74 -16.97 -5.71
N PRO A 485 -9.46 -16.98 -6.13
CA PRO A 485 -8.33 -17.28 -5.25
C PRO A 485 -8.25 -16.39 -4.01
N LEU A 486 -8.54 -15.10 -4.15
CA LEU A 486 -8.49 -14.16 -3.03
C LEU A 486 -9.61 -14.44 -2.01
N ALA A 487 -10.80 -14.79 -2.48
CA ALA A 487 -11.92 -15.18 -1.61
C ALA A 487 -11.61 -16.47 -0.84
N LYS A 488 -11.03 -17.48 -1.52
CA LYS A 488 -10.56 -18.72 -0.85
C LYS A 488 -9.53 -18.44 0.24
N LEU A 489 -8.59 -17.52 -0.01
CA LEU A 489 -7.61 -17.14 1.01
C LEU A 489 -8.28 -16.53 2.25
N ILE A 490 -9.27 -15.65 2.07
CA ILE A 490 -9.95 -14.93 3.15
C ILE A 490 -10.92 -15.81 3.93
N TYR A 491 -11.72 -16.63 3.24
CA TYR A 491 -12.84 -17.35 3.86
C TYR A 491 -12.52 -18.80 4.23
N GLU A 492 -11.51 -19.42 3.61
CA GLU A 492 -11.15 -20.82 3.88
C GLU A 492 -9.76 -20.92 4.52
N ILE A 493 -8.70 -20.50 3.81
CA ILE A 493 -7.30 -20.77 4.21
C ILE A 493 -6.92 -20.06 5.51
N ILE A 494 -7.12 -18.74 5.59
CA ILE A 494 -6.75 -17.96 6.79
C ILE A 494 -7.60 -18.38 8.01
N PRO A 495 -8.94 -18.52 7.92
CA PRO A 495 -9.76 -18.97 9.05
C PRO A 495 -9.40 -20.39 9.53
N GLU A 496 -9.17 -21.34 8.60
CA GLU A 496 -8.71 -22.69 8.98
C GLU A 496 -7.37 -22.64 9.71
N TYR A 497 -6.45 -21.79 9.25
CA TYR A 497 -5.15 -21.63 9.90
C TYR A 497 -5.26 -21.01 11.30
N ILE A 498 -6.04 -19.94 11.45
CA ILE A 498 -6.30 -19.31 12.76
C ILE A 498 -6.98 -20.32 13.70
N TRP A 499 -7.91 -21.12 13.19
CA TRP A 499 -8.56 -22.17 13.95
C TRP A 499 -7.54 -23.24 14.39
N ALA A 500 -6.71 -23.74 13.48
CA ALA A 500 -5.66 -24.71 13.76
C ALA A 500 -4.75 -24.25 14.90
N ILE A 501 -4.26 -23.01 14.85
CA ILE A 501 -3.44 -22.40 15.92
C ILE A 501 -4.18 -22.39 17.27
N ARG A 502 -5.48 -22.12 17.25
CA ARG A 502 -6.30 -22.00 18.48
C ARG A 502 -6.77 -23.32 19.04
N THR A 503 -6.86 -24.38 18.23
CA THR A 503 -7.38 -25.69 18.67
C THR A 503 -6.74 -26.24 19.96
N PRO A 504 -5.40 -26.26 20.14
CA PRO A 504 -4.81 -26.76 21.39
C PRO A 504 -5.26 -25.95 22.61
N PHE A 505 -5.38 -24.63 22.47
CA PHE A 505 -5.85 -23.75 23.54
C PHE A 505 -7.34 -23.92 23.82
N SER A 506 -8.14 -24.13 22.79
CA SER A 506 -9.57 -24.42 22.94
C SER A 506 -9.80 -25.72 23.70
N TYR A 507 -9.03 -26.78 23.41
CA TYR A 507 -9.09 -28.03 24.16
C TYR A 507 -8.57 -27.89 25.60
N LEU A 508 -7.47 -27.16 25.81
CA LEU A 508 -6.97 -26.87 27.15
C LEU A 508 -8.01 -26.12 27.99
N LEU A 509 -8.64 -25.09 27.41
CA LEU A 509 -9.69 -24.32 28.06
C LEU A 509 -10.85 -25.24 28.44
N LEU A 510 -11.36 -26.02 27.48
CA LEU A 510 -12.45 -26.98 27.72
C LEU A 510 -12.09 -27.99 28.82
N ALA A 511 -10.87 -28.53 28.82
CA ALA A 511 -10.38 -29.44 29.85
C ALA A 511 -10.34 -28.77 31.24
N LEU A 512 -9.78 -27.56 31.36
CA LEU A 512 -9.72 -26.82 32.62
C LEU A 512 -11.11 -26.50 33.17
N TRP A 513 -12.04 -26.06 32.32
CA TRP A 513 -13.42 -25.81 32.73
C TRP A 513 -14.13 -27.10 33.16
N SER A 514 -13.92 -28.21 32.44
CA SER A 514 -14.49 -29.51 32.81
C SER A 514 -13.95 -30.02 34.15
N LEU A 515 -12.65 -29.84 34.41
CA LEU A 515 -12.01 -30.21 35.67
C LEU A 515 -12.52 -29.35 36.82
N SER A 516 -12.66 -28.04 36.60
CA SER A 516 -13.25 -27.12 37.57
C SER A 516 -14.69 -27.47 37.90
N LEU A 517 -15.51 -27.81 36.89
CA LEU A 517 -16.89 -28.25 37.09
C LEU A 517 -16.94 -29.55 37.90
N LEU A 518 -16.08 -30.53 37.56
CA LEU A 518 -15.99 -31.81 38.27
C LEU A 518 -15.56 -31.59 39.72
N TYR A 519 -14.59 -30.72 39.98
CA TYR A 519 -14.16 -30.37 41.34
C TYR A 519 -15.29 -29.75 42.16
N LEU A 520 -16.06 -28.82 41.57
CA LEU A 520 -17.22 -28.23 42.23
C LEU A 520 -18.30 -29.29 42.53
N LEU A 521 -18.62 -30.15 41.56
CA LEU A 521 -19.56 -31.26 41.75
C LEU A 521 -19.09 -32.25 42.83
N HIS A 522 -17.81 -32.57 42.85
CA HIS A 522 -17.24 -33.43 43.88
C HIS A 522 -17.40 -32.82 45.27
N ILE A 523 -17.11 -31.53 45.45
CA ILE A 523 -17.31 -30.83 46.72
C ILE A 523 -18.79 -30.79 47.11
N THR A 524 -19.70 -30.50 46.18
CA THR A 524 -21.13 -30.45 46.49
C THR A 524 -21.67 -31.82 46.89
N VAL A 525 -21.29 -32.89 46.18
CA VAL A 525 -21.67 -34.28 46.52
C VAL A 525 -21.08 -34.68 47.86
N VAL A 526 -19.77 -34.48 48.09
CA VAL A 526 -19.14 -34.80 49.38
C VAL A 526 -19.80 -34.02 50.53
N ARG A 527 -20.14 -32.74 50.34
CA ARG A 527 -20.86 -31.98 51.38
C ARG A 527 -22.28 -32.51 51.60
N LEU A 528 -23.01 -32.88 50.56
CA LEU A 528 -24.35 -33.48 50.67
C LEU A 528 -24.29 -34.84 51.39
N ASP A 529 -23.32 -35.68 51.05
CA ASP A 529 -23.12 -36.98 51.68
C ASP A 529 -22.67 -36.84 53.13
N VAL A 530 -21.77 -35.89 53.44
CA VAL A 530 -21.41 -35.58 54.83
C VAL A 530 -22.63 -35.10 55.63
N LEU A 531 -23.49 -34.25 55.04
CA LEU A 531 -24.73 -33.81 55.68
C LEU A 531 -25.72 -34.98 55.88
N ARG A 532 -25.87 -35.85 54.87
CA ARG A 532 -26.75 -37.02 54.89
C ARG A 532 -26.27 -38.07 55.90
N ILE A 533 -24.98 -38.39 55.90
CA ILE A 533 -24.35 -39.31 56.85
C ILE A 533 -24.43 -38.75 58.28
N ARG A 534 -24.20 -37.44 58.49
CA ARG A 534 -24.43 -36.80 59.81
C ARG A 534 -25.89 -36.84 60.25
N SER A 535 -26.85 -36.74 59.33
CA SER A 535 -28.28 -36.87 59.68
C SER A 535 -28.65 -38.29 60.13
N HIS A 536 -27.98 -39.33 59.58
CA HIS A 536 -28.24 -40.73 59.93
C HIS A 536 -27.37 -41.27 61.09
N LEU A 537 -26.21 -40.67 61.36
CA LEU A 537 -25.35 -40.99 62.50
C LEU A 537 -25.75 -40.27 63.80
N ARG A 538 -26.76 -39.40 63.78
CA ARG A 538 -27.42 -39.00 65.02
C ARG A 538 -28.23 -40.17 65.53
N SER A 539 -27.88 -40.64 66.72
CA SER A 539 -28.67 -41.60 67.48
C SER A 539 -30.14 -41.14 67.57
N PRO A 540 -31.10 -42.07 67.73
CA PRO A 540 -32.52 -41.77 67.95
C PRO A 540 -32.78 -41.14 69.34
N SER A 541 -31.93 -40.20 69.75
CA SER A 541 -32.03 -39.44 71.00
C SER A 541 -32.82 -38.15 70.83
N SER A 542 -33.10 -37.69 69.60
CA SER A 542 -33.92 -36.49 69.36
C SER A 542 -35.38 -36.68 69.79
N HIS A 543 -35.89 -37.92 69.76
CA HIS A 543 -37.23 -38.26 70.24
C HIS A 543 -37.30 -38.52 71.74
N ARG A 544 -36.17 -38.46 72.47
CA ARG A 544 -36.10 -38.75 73.92
C ARG A 544 -35.89 -37.53 74.81
N ILE A 545 -35.97 -36.32 74.28
CA ILE A 545 -35.97 -35.12 75.13
C ILE A 545 -37.41 -34.91 75.62
N ALA A 546 -37.69 -35.34 76.85
CA ALA A 546 -38.90 -34.94 77.54
C ALA A 546 -38.91 -33.41 77.67
N ALA A 547 -40.01 -32.75 77.29
CA ALA A 547 -40.14 -31.28 77.35
C ALA A 547 -39.82 -30.69 78.73
N HIS A 548 -39.95 -31.50 79.79
CA HIS A 548 -39.62 -31.13 81.16
C HIS A 548 -38.12 -30.87 81.37
N SER A 549 -37.23 -31.53 80.61
CA SER A 549 -35.78 -31.35 80.72
C SER A 549 -35.31 -29.99 80.19
N LEU A 550 -36.06 -29.36 79.28
CA LEU A 550 -35.73 -28.05 78.72
C LEU A 550 -36.09 -26.90 79.68
N LEU A 551 -37.15 -27.05 80.47
CA LEU A 551 -37.57 -26.06 81.46
C LEU A 551 -36.69 -26.07 82.73
N ALA A 552 -36.09 -27.22 83.06
CA ALA A 552 -35.18 -27.34 84.21
C ALA A 552 -33.80 -26.69 83.98
N VAL A 553 -33.41 -26.45 82.72
CA VAL A 553 -32.08 -25.91 82.32
C VAL A 553 -32.14 -24.40 82.02
N ALA A 554 -33.17 -23.69 82.50
CA ALA A 554 -33.17 -22.22 82.53
C ALA A 554 -32.19 -21.63 83.59
N LYS A 555 -31.50 -22.48 84.36
CA LYS A 555 -30.37 -22.09 85.22
C LYS A 555 -29.14 -22.92 84.83
N VAL A 556 -28.13 -22.21 84.33
CA VAL A 556 -26.67 -22.49 84.32
C VAL A 556 -26.07 -22.18 82.94
N GLY A 557 -25.30 -21.09 82.90
CA GLY A 557 -24.71 -20.48 81.70
C GLY A 557 -23.53 -21.26 81.09
N LYS A 558 -23.80 -22.43 80.49
CA LYS A 558 -22.86 -23.11 79.59
C LYS A 558 -23.59 -23.77 78.41
N ILE A 559 -24.24 -22.97 77.57
CA ILE A 559 -24.74 -23.41 76.23
C ILE A 559 -24.07 -22.58 75.12
N GLY A 560 -22.84 -22.11 75.36
CA GLY A 560 -22.02 -21.45 74.33
C GLY A 560 -21.40 -22.39 73.30
N ASN A 561 -21.80 -23.67 73.24
CA ASN A 561 -21.15 -24.63 72.33
C ASN A 561 -22.13 -25.63 71.71
N VAL A 562 -23.36 -25.17 71.41
CA VAL A 562 -24.22 -25.90 70.49
C VAL A 562 -23.65 -25.67 69.09
N LYS A 563 -22.71 -26.54 68.70
CA LYS A 563 -22.07 -26.65 67.37
C LYS A 563 -23.06 -27.01 66.25
N TYR A 564 -24.32 -26.61 66.37
CA TYR A 564 -25.36 -26.87 65.36
C TYR A 564 -25.22 -25.93 64.16
N PHE A 565 -24.59 -24.76 64.33
CA PHE A 565 -24.50 -23.72 63.29
C PHE A 565 -23.07 -23.21 62.99
N SER A 566 -22.01 -23.95 63.35
CA SER A 566 -20.68 -23.66 62.78
C SER A 566 -20.45 -24.53 61.54
N PRO A 567 -19.99 -23.93 60.42
CA PRO A 567 -19.90 -24.56 59.10
C PRO A 567 -18.99 -25.79 59.04
#